data_AF-A0AAD7MMG9-F1
#
_entry.id   AF-A0AAD7MMG9-F1
#
_cell.length_a   1.000
_cell.length_b   1.000
_cell.length_c   1.000
_cell.angle_alpha   90.00
_cell.angle_beta   90.00
_cell.angle_gamma   90.00
#
_symmetry.space_group_name_H-M   'P 1'
#
loop_
_entity.id
_entity.type
_entity.pdbx_description
1 polymer ?
#
loop_
_entity_poly.entity_id
_entity_poly.type
_entity_poly.pdbx_seq_one_letter_code
_entity_poly.pdbx_strand_id
1 'polypeptide(L)'
;MSSSLKTSPPTPREYTFIPAGPSDMRSPCPALNALANHGYLPRRGTQITFTHLLHAIKSVYNLSLPLALLLTLVGFLTCAKFSLRLPTVSPISPSQKLSRGSRWRISLSWTLNLADLSARGLTKIAHNGSLVHASGAPSHAPDPALLQNFLTVAADSSAHHETGLTLPALTAIHAARAQHLSGLHKQVAQGECALGWLVMRNPKTGVIDIETLTEWFGLERLPEGWWDLRPARPVGLLETRKIAGEVGRLTAERLRSS
;
A
#
# COMPACT_ATOMS: atom_id res chain seq x y z
N MET A 1 20.60 -27.12 -14.68
CA MET A 1 19.17 -27.37 -14.47
C MET A 1 18.68 -26.40 -13.40
N SER A 2 17.88 -25.42 -13.79
CA SER A 2 17.43 -24.32 -12.93
C SER A 2 16.32 -24.82 -11.99
N SER A 3 16.64 -24.99 -10.72
CA SER A 3 15.68 -25.30 -9.66
C SER A 3 14.87 -24.06 -9.34
N SER A 4 13.69 -23.95 -9.97
CA SER A 4 12.67 -22.97 -9.63
C SER A 4 12.20 -23.22 -8.20
N LEU A 5 12.66 -22.40 -7.25
CA LEU A 5 12.12 -22.33 -5.90
C LEU A 5 10.68 -21.84 -5.98
N LYS A 6 9.74 -22.78 -6.09
CA LYS A 6 8.34 -22.52 -5.76
C LYS A 6 8.31 -22.15 -4.28
N THR A 7 8.15 -20.87 -3.98
CA THR A 7 7.88 -20.40 -2.63
C THR A 7 6.54 -21.00 -2.20
N SER A 8 6.58 -21.97 -1.31
CA SER A 8 5.40 -22.52 -0.65
C SER A 8 4.58 -21.37 -0.03
N PRO A 9 3.23 -21.41 -0.08
CA PRO A 9 2.44 -20.41 0.61
C PRO A 9 2.76 -20.44 2.11
N PRO A 10 2.93 -19.28 2.76
CA PRO A 10 3.24 -19.24 4.19
C PRO A 10 2.08 -19.85 5.01
N THR A 11 2.42 -20.45 6.15
CA THR A 11 1.46 -21.23 6.98
C THR A 11 0.23 -20.41 7.40
N PRO A 12 -1.00 -20.96 7.33
CA PRO A 12 -2.24 -20.18 7.48
C PRO A 12 -2.42 -19.41 8.79
N ARG A 13 -1.89 -19.90 9.92
CA ARG A 13 -2.15 -19.29 11.24
C ARG A 13 -1.43 -17.96 11.44
N GLU A 14 -0.19 -17.82 10.98
CA GLU A 14 0.62 -16.61 11.18
C GLU A 14 0.05 -15.40 10.43
N TYR A 15 -0.54 -15.66 9.26
CA TYR A 15 -1.04 -14.63 8.34
C TYR A 15 -2.55 -14.42 8.35
N THR A 16 -3.21 -14.85 9.42
CA THR A 16 -4.65 -14.65 9.63
C THR A 16 -4.97 -13.15 9.68
N PHE A 17 -6.08 -12.75 9.07
CA PHE A 17 -6.58 -11.38 9.16
C PHE A 17 -6.95 -11.04 10.61
N ILE A 18 -6.42 -9.93 11.11
CA ILE A 18 -6.79 -9.31 12.38
C ILE A 18 -6.92 -7.81 12.10
N PRO A 19 -8.09 -7.20 12.33
CA PRO A 19 -8.25 -5.76 12.13
C PRO A 19 -7.32 -4.97 13.06
N ALA A 20 -6.95 -3.77 12.64
CA ALA A 20 -6.10 -2.88 13.44
C ALA A 20 -6.77 -2.53 14.78
N GLY A 21 -6.02 -2.65 15.88
CA GLY A 21 -6.44 -2.13 17.18
C GLY A 21 -6.27 -0.60 17.28
N PRO A 22 -6.83 0.05 18.30
CA PRO A 22 -6.74 1.51 18.47
C PRO A 22 -5.32 2.08 18.58
N SER A 23 -4.36 1.26 19.03
CA SER A 23 -2.95 1.64 19.17
C SER A 23 -2.09 1.29 17.95
N ASP A 24 -2.64 0.62 16.95
CA ASP A 24 -1.90 0.19 15.77
C ASP A 24 -1.83 1.32 14.74
N MET A 25 -0.67 1.51 14.13
CA MET A 25 -0.47 2.52 13.09
C MET A 25 -0.90 1.98 11.73
N ARG A 26 -1.69 2.77 11.01
CA ARG A 26 -2.09 2.51 9.62
C ARG A 26 -1.72 3.70 8.73
N SER A 27 -1.77 3.49 7.43
CA SER A 27 -1.35 4.44 6.38
C SER A 27 -2.56 4.87 5.54
N PRO A 28 -2.43 5.79 4.57
CA PRO A 28 -3.49 6.05 3.60
C PRO A 28 -3.46 5.03 2.44
N CYS A 29 -2.69 3.94 2.57
CA CYS A 29 -2.52 2.93 1.54
C CYS A 29 -3.18 1.60 1.96
N PRO A 30 -4.29 1.19 1.31
CA PRO A 30 -4.98 -0.05 1.65
C PRO A 30 -4.06 -1.27 1.53
N ALA A 31 -3.15 -1.24 0.54
CA ALA A 31 -2.20 -2.32 0.31
C ALA A 31 -1.33 -2.61 1.55
N LEU A 32 -0.75 -1.57 2.15
CA LEU A 32 0.15 -1.74 3.30
C LEU A 32 -0.61 -2.04 4.58
N ASN A 33 -1.80 -1.48 4.71
CA ASN A 33 -2.68 -1.74 5.84
C ASN A 33 -3.14 -3.20 5.85
N ALA A 34 -3.51 -3.75 4.70
CA ALA A 34 -3.80 -5.17 4.55
C ALA A 34 -2.61 -6.07 4.91
N LEU A 35 -1.40 -5.73 4.47
CA LEU A 35 -0.21 -6.49 4.86
C LEU A 35 0.02 -6.46 6.38
N ALA A 36 -0.22 -5.34 7.07
CA ALA A 36 -0.14 -5.27 8.52
C ALA A 36 -1.29 -6.02 9.21
N ASN A 37 -2.53 -5.91 8.73
CA ASN A 37 -3.69 -6.65 9.24
C ASN A 37 -3.53 -8.17 9.08
N HIS A 38 -2.76 -8.61 8.09
CA HIS A 38 -2.40 -10.02 7.92
C HIS A 38 -1.06 -10.39 8.56
N GLY A 39 -0.27 -9.47 9.11
CA GLY A 39 1.03 -9.81 9.71
C GLY A 39 2.19 -10.05 8.71
N TYR A 40 2.01 -9.78 7.42
CA TYR A 40 3.11 -9.69 6.43
C TYR A 40 4.00 -8.47 6.65
N LEU A 41 3.46 -7.46 7.32
CA LEU A 41 4.21 -6.40 7.98
C LEU A 41 3.93 -6.49 9.48
N PRO A 42 4.77 -5.87 10.36
CA PRO A 42 4.47 -5.79 11.79
C PRO A 42 3.04 -5.30 12.01
N ARG A 43 2.21 -6.06 12.73
CA ARG A 43 0.77 -5.77 12.91
C ARG A 43 0.50 -4.39 13.52
N ARG A 44 1.41 -3.92 14.38
CA ARG A 44 1.40 -2.57 14.95
C ARG A 44 1.68 -1.45 13.94
N GLY A 45 2.17 -1.77 12.74
CA GLY A 45 2.51 -0.81 11.70
C GLY A 45 3.75 0.05 12.00
N THR A 46 4.63 -0.41 12.90
CA THR A 46 5.80 0.34 13.36
C THR A 46 7.12 -0.35 13.05
N GLN A 47 8.21 0.42 12.95
CA GLN A 47 9.59 -0.06 12.80
C GLN A 47 9.78 -1.00 11.59
N ILE A 48 9.11 -0.68 10.48
CA ILE A 48 9.20 -1.46 9.24
C ILE A 48 10.54 -1.16 8.58
N THR A 49 11.32 -2.20 8.30
CA THR A 49 12.62 -2.07 7.62
C THR A 49 12.44 -2.09 6.09
N PHE A 50 13.40 -1.53 5.37
CA PHE A 50 13.36 -1.45 3.91
C PHE A 50 13.20 -2.83 3.28
N THR A 51 13.98 -3.81 3.74
CA THR A 51 13.95 -5.18 3.23
C THR A 51 12.63 -5.88 3.51
N HIS A 52 12.04 -5.66 4.70
CA HIS A 52 10.75 -6.24 5.07
C HIS A 52 9.63 -5.69 4.18
N LEU A 53 9.57 -4.37 3.98
CA LEU A 53 8.59 -3.76 3.09
C LEU A 53 8.75 -4.24 1.65
N LEU A 54 9.98 -4.20 1.12
CA LEU A 54 10.30 -4.66 -0.23
C LEU A 54 9.86 -6.11 -0.45
N HIS A 55 10.21 -6.99 0.49
CA HIS A 55 9.86 -8.40 0.40
C HIS A 55 8.35 -8.62 0.51
N ALA A 56 7.66 -7.94 1.42
CA ALA A 56 6.22 -8.10 1.62
C ALA A 56 5.41 -7.68 0.38
N ILE A 57 5.64 -6.48 -0.17
CA ILE A 57 4.88 -6.03 -1.35
C ILE A 57 5.22 -6.86 -2.59
N LYS A 58 6.49 -7.28 -2.73
CA LYS A 58 6.91 -8.14 -3.83
C LYS A 58 6.26 -9.52 -3.74
N SER A 59 6.31 -10.15 -2.58
CA SER A 59 5.87 -11.53 -2.40
C SER A 59 4.35 -11.66 -2.37
N VAL A 60 3.62 -10.75 -1.72
CA VAL A 60 2.17 -10.86 -1.55
C VAL A 60 1.42 -10.36 -2.78
N TYR A 61 1.76 -9.17 -3.28
CA TYR A 61 1.11 -8.56 -4.45
C TYR A 61 1.74 -8.96 -5.80
N ASN A 62 2.74 -9.84 -5.77
CA ASN A 62 3.50 -10.27 -6.95
C ASN A 62 4.05 -9.07 -7.76
N LEU A 63 4.66 -8.08 -7.10
CA LEU A 63 5.27 -6.97 -7.82
C LEU A 63 6.63 -7.39 -8.42
N SER A 64 6.96 -6.83 -9.58
CA SER A 64 8.31 -6.96 -10.14
C SER A 64 9.33 -6.28 -9.22
N LEU A 65 10.57 -6.78 -9.18
CA LEU A 65 11.61 -6.21 -8.32
C LEU A 65 11.86 -4.71 -8.60
N PRO A 66 11.95 -4.24 -9.87
CA PRO A 66 12.12 -2.82 -10.15
C PRO A 66 10.97 -1.96 -9.60
N LEU A 67 9.73 -2.41 -9.75
CA LEU A 67 8.57 -1.67 -9.23
C LEU A 67 8.56 -1.65 -7.71
N ALA A 68 8.78 -2.81 -7.07
CA ALA A 68 8.82 -2.92 -5.61
C ALA A 68 9.96 -2.09 -5.00
N LEU A 69 11.14 -2.06 -5.63
CA LEU A 69 12.26 -1.21 -5.22
C LEU A 69 11.92 0.27 -5.32
N LEU A 70 11.33 0.70 -6.44
CA LEU A 70 10.92 2.08 -6.63
C LEU A 70 9.93 2.53 -5.55
N LEU A 71 8.86 1.76 -5.32
CA LEU A 71 7.83 2.09 -4.33
C LEU A 71 8.41 2.13 -2.90
N THR A 72 9.22 1.13 -2.55
CA THR A 72 9.87 1.06 -1.23
C THR A 72 10.82 2.24 -1.04
N LEU A 73 11.67 2.55 -2.04
CA LEU A 73 12.63 3.65 -1.97
C LEU A 73 11.93 5.00 -1.84
N VAL A 74 10.89 5.27 -2.63
CA VAL A 74 10.12 6.52 -2.53
C VAL A 74 9.45 6.64 -1.15
N GLY A 75 8.83 5.57 -0.65
CA GLY A 75 8.25 5.56 0.71
C GLY A 75 9.28 5.86 1.80
N PHE A 76 10.45 5.25 1.70
CA PHE A 76 11.51 5.43 2.68
C PHE A 76 12.17 6.82 2.62
N LEU A 77 12.51 7.32 1.43
CA LEU A 77 13.11 8.65 1.28
C LEU A 77 12.16 9.77 1.72
N THR A 78 10.85 9.59 1.54
CA THR A 78 9.87 10.62 1.85
C THR A 78 9.33 10.54 3.28
N CYS A 79 9.27 9.34 3.89
CA CYS A 79 8.55 9.13 5.16
C CYS A 79 9.31 8.35 6.24
N ALA A 80 10.41 7.64 5.94
CA ALA A 80 11.11 6.88 6.97
C ALA A 80 11.95 7.78 7.88
N LYS A 81 12.12 7.36 9.14
CA LYS A 81 12.89 8.08 10.16
C LYS A 81 14.21 7.37 10.41
N PHE A 82 15.27 8.16 10.54
CA PHE A 82 16.55 7.69 11.02
C PHE A 82 16.57 7.77 12.54
N SER A 83 17.11 6.76 13.21
CA SER A 83 17.27 6.76 14.66
C SER A 83 18.62 6.18 15.03
N LEU A 84 19.28 6.85 15.97
CA LEU A 84 20.52 6.43 16.60
C LEU A 84 20.19 6.08 18.05
N ARG A 85 20.33 4.81 18.42
CA ARG A 85 20.27 4.40 19.83
C ARG A 85 21.69 4.27 20.37
N LEU A 86 21.99 5.14 21.33
CA LEU A 86 23.21 5.11 22.13
C LEU A 86 23.01 4.17 23.33
N PRO A 87 24.06 3.49 23.80
CA PRO A 87 23.97 2.66 25.00
C PRO A 87 23.61 3.51 26.22
N THR A 88 22.60 3.07 26.97
CA THR A 88 22.19 3.71 28.22
C THR A 88 23.18 3.37 29.31
N VAL A 89 23.89 4.36 29.85
CA VAL A 89 24.75 4.17 31.03
C VAL A 89 23.83 4.02 32.24
N SER A 90 23.70 2.81 32.78
CA SER A 90 23.01 2.61 34.06
C SER A 90 23.91 3.10 35.20
N PRO A 91 23.38 3.80 36.21
CA PRO A 91 24.17 4.19 37.38
C PRO A 91 24.70 2.94 38.08
N ILE A 92 25.99 2.94 38.37
CA ILE A 92 26.71 1.83 38.99
C ILE A 92 26.14 1.63 40.41
N SER A 93 25.46 0.51 40.65
CA SER A 93 25.08 0.10 42.00
C SER A 93 26.33 -0.43 42.74
N PRO A 94 26.60 -0.04 44.00
CA PRO A 94 27.84 -0.39 44.71
C PRO A 94 28.12 -1.89 44.88
N SER A 95 27.13 -2.76 44.61
CA SER A 95 27.22 -4.21 44.82
C SER A 95 27.45 -5.03 43.54
N GLN A 96 27.57 -4.41 42.35
CA GLN A 96 27.80 -5.17 41.11
C GLN A 96 29.29 -5.43 40.86
N LYS A 97 29.71 -6.70 40.94
CA LYS A 97 31.00 -7.16 40.42
C LYS A 97 31.09 -6.82 38.93
N LEU A 98 32.14 -6.10 38.55
CA LEU A 98 32.42 -5.65 37.19
C LEU A 98 32.54 -6.86 36.23
N SER A 99 31.49 -7.19 35.50
CA SER A 99 31.58 -8.19 34.44
C SER A 99 32.41 -7.61 33.31
N ARG A 100 33.60 -8.17 33.07
CA ARG A 100 34.45 -7.91 31.90
C ARG A 100 33.66 -8.25 30.63
N GLY A 101 32.99 -7.28 30.01
CA GLY A 101 32.32 -7.52 28.72
C GLY A 101 31.13 -6.65 28.34
N SER A 102 30.91 -5.49 28.95
CA SER A 102 29.86 -4.55 28.50
C SER A 102 30.25 -3.96 27.13
N ARG A 103 29.82 -4.66 26.07
CA ARG A 103 30.05 -4.29 24.68
C ARG A 103 29.22 -3.04 24.38
N TRP A 104 29.86 -1.90 24.18
CA TRP A 104 29.24 -0.67 23.71
C TRP A 104 28.61 -0.94 22.32
N ARG A 105 27.28 -1.03 22.24
CA ARG A 105 26.58 -1.27 20.97
C ARG A 105 25.85 -0.01 20.54
N ILE A 106 26.37 0.65 19.50
CA ILE A 106 25.66 1.69 18.77
C ILE A 106 24.74 1.00 17.76
N SER A 107 23.47 1.41 17.70
CA SER A 107 22.51 0.89 16.72
C SER A 107 21.94 2.04 15.88
N LEU A 108 22.17 1.96 14.56
CA LEU A 108 21.52 2.80 13.57
C LEU A 108 20.30 2.06 13.01
N SER A 109 19.17 2.74 12.90
CA SER A 109 17.97 2.20 12.27
C SER A 109 17.34 3.22 11.34
N TRP A 110 17.00 2.77 10.13
CA TRP A 110 16.18 3.52 9.19
C TRP A 110 14.89 2.74 8.98
N THR A 111 13.80 3.24 9.55
CA THR A 111 12.54 2.52 9.61
C THR A 111 11.36 3.40 9.28
N LEU A 112 10.34 2.80 8.69
CA LEU A 112 9.07 3.43 8.37
C LEU A 112 8.01 2.99 9.39
N ASN A 113 7.21 3.94 9.88
CA ASN A 113 5.92 3.63 10.49
C ASN A 113 4.82 3.92 9.48
N LEU A 114 3.76 3.12 9.43
CA LEU A 114 2.67 3.30 8.46
C LEU A 114 2.01 4.68 8.56
N ALA A 115 1.84 5.20 9.78
CA ALA A 115 1.25 6.52 9.99
C ALA A 115 2.05 7.66 9.34
N ASP A 116 3.38 7.52 9.23
CA ASP A 116 4.25 8.55 8.65
C ASP A 116 4.02 8.74 7.14
N LEU A 117 3.41 7.77 6.46
CA LEU A 117 3.00 7.88 5.05
C LEU A 117 1.84 8.87 4.84
N SER A 118 1.14 9.25 5.91
CA SER A 118 0.00 10.18 5.84
C SER A 118 0.43 11.65 5.95
N ALA A 119 1.71 11.91 6.19
CA ALA A 119 2.27 13.25 6.23
C ALA A 119 2.03 13.99 4.91
N ARG A 120 1.60 15.25 4.98
CA ARG A 120 1.36 16.11 3.82
C ARG A 120 2.57 16.98 3.52
N GLY A 121 2.74 17.36 2.25
CA GLY A 121 3.80 18.27 1.82
C GLY A 121 4.19 18.07 0.37
N LEU A 122 5.03 18.97 -0.16
CA LEU A 122 5.46 18.95 -1.57
C LEU A 122 6.25 17.70 -1.95
N THR A 123 7.00 17.13 -1.01
CA THR A 123 7.82 15.92 -1.23
C THR A 123 7.15 14.65 -0.69
N LYS A 124 5.94 14.76 -0.13
CA LYS A 124 5.24 13.64 0.49
C LYS A 124 4.30 12.95 -0.51
N ILE A 125 4.09 11.66 -0.29
CA ILE A 125 3.24 10.82 -1.13
C ILE A 125 1.77 11.18 -0.94
N ALA A 126 1.31 11.31 0.32
CA ALA A 126 -0.09 11.56 0.61
C ALA A 126 -0.57 12.91 0.02
N HIS A 127 -1.58 12.85 -0.84
CA HIS A 127 -2.18 14.00 -1.52
C HIS A 127 -3.71 14.06 -1.35
N ASN A 128 -4.32 15.21 -1.68
CA ASN A 128 -5.78 15.34 -1.67
C ASN A 128 -6.43 14.53 -2.80
N GLY A 129 -7.74 14.32 -2.77
CA GLY A 129 -8.42 13.62 -3.88
C GLY A 129 -8.04 12.13 -4.03
N SER A 130 -7.54 11.49 -2.97
CA SER A 130 -7.39 10.03 -2.90
C SER A 130 -8.73 9.33 -3.07
N LEU A 131 -8.75 8.11 -3.62
CA LEU A 131 -9.97 7.39 -4.00
C LEU A 131 -10.99 7.26 -2.85
N VAL A 132 -10.54 6.81 -1.68
CA VAL A 132 -11.39 6.50 -0.52
C VAL A 132 -11.00 7.24 0.75
N HIS A 133 -10.15 8.27 0.68
CA HIS A 133 -9.80 9.09 1.84
C HIS A 133 -10.23 10.54 1.64
N ALA A 134 -10.74 11.17 2.71
CA ALA A 134 -11.11 12.58 2.71
C ALA A 134 -9.90 13.49 2.40
N SER A 135 -10.17 14.61 1.74
CA SER A 135 -9.17 15.66 1.49
C SER A 135 -8.95 16.51 2.76
N GLY A 136 -7.81 17.20 2.84
CA GLY A 136 -7.53 18.19 3.88
C GLY A 136 -6.83 17.64 5.12
N ALA A 137 -7.27 16.49 5.67
CA ALA A 137 -6.63 15.88 6.83
C ALA A 137 -5.82 14.62 6.46
N PRO A 138 -4.79 14.24 7.25
CA PRO A 138 -4.26 12.88 7.23
C PRO A 138 -5.36 11.88 7.58
N SER A 139 -5.42 10.76 6.87
CA SER A 139 -6.34 9.67 7.14
C SER A 139 -5.61 8.34 7.08
N HIS A 140 -6.07 7.39 7.92
CA HIS A 140 -5.50 6.06 8.07
C HIS A 140 -6.54 4.95 7.84
N ALA A 141 -7.76 5.33 7.45
CA ALA A 141 -8.89 4.43 7.22
C ALA A 141 -9.76 4.99 6.08
N PRO A 142 -10.46 4.13 5.32
CA PRO A 142 -11.36 4.59 4.28
C PRO A 142 -12.52 5.40 4.86
N ASP A 143 -12.91 6.46 4.16
CA ASP A 143 -14.12 7.22 4.43
C ASP A 143 -15.35 6.42 3.96
N PRO A 144 -16.34 6.16 4.83
CA PRO A 144 -17.49 5.32 4.48
C PRO A 144 -18.31 5.85 3.30
N ALA A 145 -18.48 7.16 3.16
CA ALA A 145 -19.26 7.74 2.06
C ALA A 145 -18.51 7.63 0.73
N LEU A 146 -17.19 7.84 0.75
CA LEU A 146 -16.36 7.65 -0.44
C LEU A 146 -16.29 6.19 -0.86
N LEU A 147 -16.15 5.26 0.10
CA LEU A 147 -16.20 3.83 -0.17
C LEU A 147 -17.56 3.43 -0.75
N GLN A 148 -18.66 3.92 -0.20
CA GLN A 148 -19.99 3.63 -0.74
C GLN A 148 -20.14 4.11 -2.19
N ASN A 149 -19.68 5.33 -2.50
CA ASN A 149 -19.66 5.82 -3.87
C ASN A 149 -18.77 4.95 -4.78
N PHE A 150 -17.63 4.49 -4.28
CA PHE A 150 -16.73 3.58 -4.98
C PHE A 150 -17.44 2.26 -5.37
N LEU A 151 -18.20 1.69 -4.45
CA LEU A 151 -18.97 0.45 -4.65
C LEU A 151 -20.18 0.66 -5.57
N THR A 152 -20.90 1.77 -5.45
CA THR A 152 -22.02 2.10 -6.34
C THR A 152 -21.55 2.22 -7.79
N VAL A 153 -20.48 2.97 -8.04
CA VAL A 153 -19.91 3.10 -9.38
C VAL A 153 -19.42 1.75 -9.93
N ALA A 154 -18.89 0.87 -9.06
CA ALA A 154 -18.51 -0.47 -9.47
C ALA A 154 -19.71 -1.31 -9.90
N ALA A 155 -20.83 -1.24 -9.17
CA ALA A 155 -22.08 -1.94 -9.47
C ALA A 155 -22.74 -1.46 -10.77
N ASP A 156 -22.60 -0.17 -11.10
CA ASP A 156 -23.10 0.41 -12.34
C ASP A 156 -22.17 0.18 -13.55
N SER A 157 -20.98 -0.38 -13.32
CA SER A 157 -19.99 -0.61 -14.38
C SER A 157 -19.82 -2.11 -14.68
N SER A 158 -19.53 -2.42 -15.95
CA SER A 158 -19.29 -3.78 -16.38
C SER A 158 -18.29 -3.84 -17.54
N ALA A 159 -17.60 -4.96 -17.65
CA ALA A 159 -16.79 -5.32 -18.82
C ALA A 159 -16.88 -6.83 -19.04
N HIS A 160 -16.88 -7.28 -20.30
CA HIS A 160 -16.98 -8.71 -20.63
C HIS A 160 -18.18 -9.43 -19.98
N HIS A 161 -19.33 -8.75 -19.89
CA HIS A 161 -20.56 -9.23 -19.22
C HIS A 161 -20.44 -9.44 -17.71
N GLU A 162 -19.37 -8.96 -17.09
CA GLU A 162 -19.12 -9.07 -15.67
C GLU A 162 -19.22 -7.70 -15.00
N THR A 163 -19.98 -7.64 -13.91
CA THR A 163 -20.18 -6.43 -13.12
C THR A 163 -19.02 -6.23 -12.16
N GLY A 164 -18.48 -5.03 -12.10
CA GLY A 164 -17.38 -4.68 -11.23
C GLY A 164 -16.62 -3.47 -11.74
N LEU A 165 -15.67 -2.96 -10.95
CA LEU A 165 -15.01 -1.69 -11.24
C LEU A 165 -14.07 -1.81 -12.44
N THR A 166 -14.47 -1.21 -13.56
CA THR A 166 -13.67 -1.08 -14.77
C THR A 166 -12.63 0.04 -14.65
N LEU A 167 -11.58 0.02 -15.49
CA LEU A 167 -10.59 1.10 -15.53
C LEU A 167 -11.21 2.47 -15.89
N PRO A 168 -12.13 2.59 -16.87
CA PRO A 168 -12.84 3.85 -17.13
C PRO A 168 -13.68 4.34 -15.95
N ALA A 169 -14.37 3.43 -15.23
CA ALA A 169 -15.15 3.78 -14.05
C ALA A 169 -14.26 4.26 -12.89
N LEU A 170 -13.17 3.55 -12.61
CA LEU A 170 -12.13 4.01 -11.67
C LEU A 170 -11.60 5.40 -12.05
N THR A 171 -11.35 5.62 -13.34
CA THR A 171 -10.87 6.91 -13.83
C THR A 171 -11.91 8.03 -13.67
N ALA A 172 -13.19 7.73 -13.80
CA ALA A 172 -14.25 8.70 -13.55
C ALA A 172 -14.24 9.19 -12.09
N ILE A 173 -14.08 8.26 -11.15
CA ILE A 173 -13.93 8.58 -9.72
C ILE A 173 -12.67 9.41 -9.48
N HIS A 174 -11.54 9.00 -10.07
CA HIS A 174 -10.29 9.75 -9.96
C HIS A 174 -10.41 11.18 -10.50
N ALA A 175 -11.01 11.36 -11.68
CA ALA A 175 -11.19 12.66 -12.32
C ALA A 175 -12.07 13.62 -11.49
N ALA A 176 -13.12 13.09 -10.85
CA ALA A 176 -13.99 13.88 -9.98
C ALA A 176 -13.27 14.37 -8.71
N ARG A 177 -12.25 13.63 -8.24
CA ARG A 177 -11.60 13.89 -6.94
C ARG A 177 -10.26 14.60 -7.05
N ALA A 178 -9.49 14.33 -8.10
CA ALA A 178 -8.09 14.74 -8.24
C ALA A 178 -7.90 16.03 -9.06
N GLN A 179 -8.82 16.99 -8.94
CA GLN A 179 -8.84 18.20 -9.77
C GLN A 179 -7.72 19.20 -9.45
N HIS A 180 -7.29 19.27 -8.19
CA HIS A 180 -6.33 20.27 -7.71
C HIS A 180 -5.04 19.64 -7.16
N LEU A 181 -4.33 18.91 -8.02
CA LEU A 181 -3.07 18.26 -7.69
C LEU A 181 -1.86 18.94 -8.34
N SER A 182 -0.76 18.97 -7.59
CA SER A 182 0.56 19.30 -8.14
C SER A 182 0.99 18.27 -9.19
N GLY A 183 2.00 18.59 -10.00
CA GLY A 183 2.52 17.66 -11.01
C GLY A 183 2.98 16.32 -10.42
N LEU A 184 3.67 16.34 -9.27
CA LEU A 184 4.09 15.14 -8.56
C LEU A 184 2.88 14.34 -8.07
N HIS A 185 1.95 15.00 -7.36
CA HIS A 185 0.77 14.31 -6.80
C HIS A 185 -0.15 13.76 -7.86
N LYS A 186 -0.25 14.42 -9.02
CA LYS A 186 -0.98 13.88 -10.18
C LYS A 186 -0.38 12.55 -10.65
N GLN A 187 0.95 12.46 -10.75
CA GLN A 187 1.61 11.20 -11.12
C GLN A 187 1.42 10.11 -10.06
N VAL A 188 1.50 10.47 -8.78
CA VAL A 188 1.23 9.55 -7.66
C VAL A 188 -0.20 9.01 -7.76
N ALA A 189 -1.19 9.89 -7.85
CA ALA A 189 -2.60 9.52 -7.89
C ALA A 189 -2.96 8.62 -9.09
N GLN A 190 -2.38 8.90 -10.26
CA GLN A 190 -2.52 8.06 -11.45
C GLN A 190 -1.85 6.69 -11.26
N GLY A 191 -0.67 6.68 -10.65
CA GLY A 191 0.07 5.46 -10.30
C GLY A 191 -0.69 4.58 -9.30
N GLU A 192 -1.34 5.18 -8.30
CA GLU A 192 -2.18 4.48 -7.33
C GLU A 192 -3.41 3.84 -8.00
N CYS A 193 -4.09 4.56 -8.90
CA CYS A 193 -5.20 4.01 -9.68
C CYS A 193 -4.74 2.82 -10.54
N ALA A 194 -3.63 3.00 -11.27
CA ALA A 194 -3.07 1.98 -12.12
C ALA A 194 -2.66 0.74 -11.33
N LEU A 195 -1.94 0.92 -10.22
CA LEU A 195 -1.45 -0.18 -9.40
C LEU A 195 -2.59 -0.91 -8.70
N GLY A 196 -3.56 -0.19 -8.12
CA GLY A 196 -4.75 -0.79 -7.51
C GLY A 196 -5.51 -1.65 -8.52
N TRP A 197 -5.75 -1.13 -9.73
CA TRP A 197 -6.43 -1.89 -10.79
C TRP A 197 -5.59 -3.07 -11.31
N LEU A 198 -4.27 -2.90 -11.47
CA LEU A 198 -3.38 -3.98 -11.92
C LEU A 198 -3.28 -5.14 -10.93
N VAL A 199 -3.31 -4.83 -9.64
CA VAL A 199 -3.15 -5.83 -8.58
C VAL A 199 -4.47 -6.51 -8.27
N MET A 200 -5.59 -5.79 -8.30
CA MET A 200 -6.87 -6.28 -7.77
C MET A 200 -7.87 -6.72 -8.83
N ARG A 201 -7.65 -6.39 -10.12
CA ARG A 201 -8.58 -6.87 -11.15
C ARG A 201 -8.54 -8.39 -11.26
N ASN A 202 -9.69 -8.97 -11.51
CA ASN A 202 -9.79 -10.35 -11.94
C ASN A 202 -9.20 -10.48 -13.35
N PRO A 203 -8.20 -11.36 -13.56
CA PRO A 203 -7.48 -11.45 -14.83
C PRO A 203 -8.33 -12.00 -15.98
N LYS A 204 -9.46 -12.65 -15.70
CA LYS A 204 -10.36 -13.20 -16.72
C LYS A 204 -11.37 -12.17 -17.20
N THR A 205 -11.90 -11.37 -16.28
CA THR A 205 -13.02 -10.44 -16.54
C THR A 205 -12.53 -9.01 -16.78
N GLY A 206 -11.35 -8.66 -16.26
CA GLY A 206 -10.77 -7.32 -16.40
C GLY A 206 -11.38 -6.27 -15.47
N VAL A 207 -12.32 -6.64 -14.60
CA VAL A 207 -12.90 -5.77 -13.58
C VAL A 207 -12.32 -6.07 -12.20
N ILE A 208 -12.42 -5.13 -11.27
CA ILE A 208 -12.24 -5.44 -9.84
C ILE A 208 -13.60 -5.82 -9.28
N ASP A 209 -13.73 -7.03 -8.78
CA ASP A 209 -14.98 -7.58 -8.25
C ASP A 209 -15.44 -6.77 -7.02
N ILE A 210 -16.75 -6.60 -6.84
CA ILE A 210 -17.32 -5.79 -5.73
C ILE A 210 -16.87 -6.31 -4.37
N GLU A 211 -16.79 -7.63 -4.22
CA GLU A 211 -16.27 -8.28 -3.01
C GLU A 211 -14.80 -7.93 -2.77
N THR A 212 -13.96 -7.99 -3.80
CA THR A 212 -12.56 -7.58 -3.73
C THR A 212 -12.41 -6.12 -3.34
N LEU A 213 -13.26 -5.23 -3.85
CA LEU A 213 -13.28 -3.81 -3.44
C LEU A 213 -13.66 -3.67 -1.97
N THR A 214 -14.68 -4.40 -1.53
CA THR A 214 -15.18 -4.35 -0.16
C THR A 214 -14.12 -4.84 0.83
N GLU A 215 -13.47 -5.96 0.53
CA GLU A 215 -12.41 -6.52 1.38
C GLU A 215 -11.16 -5.64 1.37
N TRP A 216 -10.64 -5.29 0.18
CA TRP A 216 -9.33 -4.67 0.09
C TRP A 216 -9.33 -3.15 0.32
N PHE A 217 -10.29 -2.42 -0.26
CA PHE A 217 -10.41 -0.97 -0.01
C PHE A 217 -11.22 -0.66 1.24
N GLY A 218 -12.21 -1.49 1.59
CA GLY A 218 -13.09 -1.24 2.73
C GLY A 218 -12.56 -1.79 4.04
N LEU A 219 -12.22 -3.08 4.08
CA LEU A 219 -11.76 -3.76 5.30
C LEU A 219 -10.23 -3.78 5.44
N GLU A 220 -9.52 -3.34 4.41
CA GLU A 220 -8.06 -3.46 4.33
C GLU A 220 -7.63 -4.90 4.62
N ARG A 221 -8.28 -5.83 3.94
CA ARG A 221 -8.11 -7.28 4.04
C ARG A 221 -7.75 -7.81 2.65
N LEU A 222 -6.82 -8.77 2.59
CA LEU A 222 -6.58 -9.50 1.33
C LEU A 222 -7.83 -10.33 1.01
N PRO A 223 -8.32 -10.31 -0.24
CA PRO A 223 -9.53 -11.05 -0.60
C PRO A 223 -9.45 -12.53 -0.23
N GLU A 224 -10.59 -13.16 0.05
CA GLU A 224 -10.61 -14.60 0.29
C GLU A 224 -10.01 -15.36 -0.91
N GLY A 225 -9.16 -16.35 -0.63
CA GLY A 225 -8.43 -17.06 -1.69
C GLY A 225 -7.36 -16.22 -2.42
N TRP A 226 -6.90 -15.10 -1.83
CA TRP A 226 -5.94 -14.17 -2.45
C TRP A 226 -4.78 -14.82 -3.22
N TRP A 227 -4.20 -15.90 -2.70
CA TRP A 227 -3.05 -16.55 -3.34
C TRP A 227 -3.37 -17.15 -4.72
N ASP A 228 -4.64 -17.50 -4.97
CA ASP A 228 -5.15 -17.97 -6.25
C ASP A 228 -5.68 -16.82 -7.12
N LEU A 229 -6.15 -15.72 -6.51
CA LEU A 229 -6.72 -14.56 -7.21
C LEU A 229 -5.68 -13.53 -7.67
N ARG A 230 -4.57 -13.39 -6.95
CA ARG A 230 -3.55 -12.38 -7.22
C ARG A 230 -2.96 -12.48 -8.63
N PRO A 231 -2.30 -11.42 -9.15
CA PRO A 231 -1.70 -11.44 -10.48
C PRO A 231 -0.76 -12.64 -10.67
N ALA A 232 -1.04 -13.50 -11.65
CA ALA A 232 -0.23 -14.68 -11.94
C ALA A 232 1.17 -14.31 -12.48
N ARG A 233 1.26 -13.19 -13.22
CA ARG A 233 2.52 -12.61 -13.68
C ARG A 233 2.89 -11.40 -12.83
N PRO A 234 4.19 -11.13 -12.61
CA PRO A 234 4.57 -9.99 -11.81
C PRO A 234 4.12 -8.66 -12.42
N VAL A 235 3.47 -7.81 -11.62
CA VAL A 235 3.07 -6.46 -12.05
C VAL A 235 4.34 -5.61 -12.25
N GLY A 236 4.52 -5.14 -13.48
CA GLY A 236 5.77 -4.52 -13.95
C GLY A 236 5.74 -3.00 -13.93
N LEU A 237 6.90 -2.37 -13.74
CA LEU A 237 7.03 -0.89 -13.74
C LEU A 237 6.53 -0.25 -15.05
N LEU A 238 6.87 -0.84 -16.20
CA LEU A 238 6.46 -0.31 -17.50
C LEU A 238 4.95 -0.45 -17.74
N GLU A 239 4.37 -1.57 -17.31
CA GLU A 239 2.92 -1.80 -17.41
C GLU A 239 2.17 -0.82 -16.51
N THR A 240 2.60 -0.66 -15.25
CA THR A 240 2.04 0.34 -14.33
C THR A 240 2.13 1.74 -14.89
N ARG A 241 3.28 2.12 -15.47
CA ARG A 241 3.45 3.43 -16.13
C ARG A 241 2.49 3.60 -17.31
N LYS A 242 2.30 2.57 -18.14
CA LYS A 242 1.37 2.60 -19.28
C LYS A 242 -0.06 2.83 -18.79
N ILE A 243 -0.52 2.05 -17.82
CA ILE A 243 -1.88 2.19 -17.27
C ILE A 243 -2.06 3.54 -16.56
N ALA A 244 -1.06 4.04 -15.83
CA ALA A 244 -1.11 5.36 -15.21
C ALA A 244 -1.24 6.49 -16.26
N GLY A 245 -0.51 6.37 -17.38
CA GLY A 245 -0.65 7.27 -18.53
C GLY A 245 -2.06 7.23 -19.13
N GLU A 246 -2.66 6.05 -19.23
CA GLU A 246 -4.03 5.86 -19.71
C GLU A 246 -5.07 6.49 -18.77
N VAL A 247 -4.94 6.29 -17.45
CA VAL A 247 -5.75 6.98 -16.44
C VAL A 247 -5.63 8.50 -16.63
N GLY A 248 -4.42 9.00 -16.84
CA GLY A 248 -4.18 10.42 -17.09
C GLY A 248 -4.83 10.95 -18.36
N ARG A 249 -4.78 10.19 -19.45
CA ARG A 249 -5.41 10.52 -20.74
C ARG A 249 -6.93 10.59 -20.59
N LEU A 250 -7.54 9.53 -20.06
CA LEU A 250 -8.98 9.42 -19.83
C LEU A 250 -9.50 10.51 -18.86
N THR A 251 -8.72 10.84 -17.83
CA THR A 251 -9.03 11.95 -16.92
C THR A 251 -9.08 13.28 -17.67
N ALA A 252 -8.07 13.55 -18.51
CA ALA A 252 -8.00 14.79 -19.27
C ALA A 252 -9.12 14.90 -20.31
N GLU A 253 -9.51 13.79 -20.95
CA GLU A 253 -10.66 13.75 -21.86
C GLU A 253 -11.96 14.07 -21.14
N ARG A 254 -12.17 13.47 -19.96
CA ARG A 254 -13.39 13.70 -19.18
C ARG A 254 -13.53 15.15 -18.75
N LEU A 255 -12.45 15.74 -18.24
CA LEU A 255 -12.43 17.15 -17.82
C LEU A 255 -12.62 18.14 -18.98
N ARG A 256 -12.36 17.75 -20.23
CA ARG A 256 -12.69 18.58 -21.42
C ARG A 256 -14.14 18.46 -21.86
N SER A 257 -14.83 17.40 -21.46
CA SER A 257 -16.22 17.09 -21.84
C SER A 257 -17.26 17.47 -20.79
N SER A 258 -16.82 17.92 -19.61
CA SER A 258 -17.66 18.40 -18.49
C SER A 258 -17.69 19.91 -18.45
#